data_AF-A0A1T4R7Z9-F1
#
_entry.id   AF-A0A1T4R7Z9-F1
#
_cell.length_a   1.000
_cell.length_b   1.000
_cell.length_c   1.000
_cell.angle_alpha   90.00
_cell.angle_beta   90.00
_cell.angle_gamma   90.00
#
_symmetry.space_group_name_H-M   'P 1'
#
loop_
_entity.id
_entity.type
_entity.pdbx_description
1 polymer ?
#
loop_
_entity_poly.entity_id
_entity_poly.type
_entity_poly.pdbx_seq_one_letter_code
_entity_poly.pdbx_strand_id
1 'polypeptide(L)'
;MINAAERSSMIPEPQSTSVDAQVLIKIKRMMLFTQEDEQYLTMAGAILAPHAEEILNRWYERIVNNNYLSHYFTNSGSPDLDYLNGLRPHFKAWITALCDRGDSHRWWEFEERIARQLQLRHVPLDDLHAISPVYLRYMTTFVFPVSEAGRYFIDHAGYDATETAAMHQAWFKAVSLSALLWIYPEGQPAPF
;
A
#
# COMPACT_ATOMS: atom_id res chain seq x y z
N MET A 1 -32.16 27.18 34.44
CA MET A 1 -31.37 25.92 34.47
C MET A 1 -31.57 25.26 33.13
N ILE A 2 -30.55 25.25 32.28
CA ILE A 2 -30.64 24.83 30.88
C ILE A 2 -30.59 23.30 30.83
N ASN A 3 -31.49 22.70 30.05
CA ASN A 3 -31.78 21.27 30.01
C ASN A 3 -30.61 20.47 29.40
N ALA A 4 -30.35 19.27 29.95
CA ALA A 4 -29.26 18.37 29.55
C ALA A 4 -29.37 17.82 28.10
N ALA A 5 -30.42 18.15 27.36
CA ALA A 5 -30.63 17.76 25.96
C ALA A 5 -29.96 18.70 24.93
N GLU A 6 -29.44 19.86 25.35
CA GLU A 6 -28.76 20.82 24.46
C GLU A 6 -27.22 20.68 24.43
N ARG A 7 -26.66 19.63 25.05
CA ARG A 7 -25.22 19.29 24.95
C ARG A 7 -24.89 18.24 23.89
N SER A 8 -25.81 17.92 23.00
CA SER A 8 -25.59 16.94 21.91
C SER A 8 -25.32 17.63 20.57
N SER A 9 -24.46 18.64 20.56
CA SER A 9 -24.12 19.35 19.33
C SER A 9 -22.71 19.96 19.39
N MET A 10 -21.69 19.16 19.70
CA MET A 10 -20.27 19.51 19.46
C MET A 10 -19.36 18.26 19.40
N ILE A 11 -19.77 17.20 18.72
CA ILE A 11 -18.76 16.30 18.13
C ILE A 11 -18.65 16.78 16.68
N PRO A 12 -17.59 17.50 16.31
CA PRO A 12 -17.35 17.77 14.89
C PRO A 12 -17.31 16.42 14.19
N GLU A 13 -18.07 16.26 13.11
CA GLU A 13 -17.82 15.15 12.19
C GLU A 13 -16.32 15.13 11.89
N PRO A 14 -15.65 13.96 11.95
CA PRO A 14 -14.24 13.90 11.61
C PRO A 14 -14.08 14.49 10.23
N GLN A 15 -13.41 15.64 10.15
CA GLN A 15 -13.08 16.27 8.88
C GLN A 15 -12.12 15.33 8.18
N SER A 16 -12.66 14.48 7.32
CA SER A 16 -11.92 13.62 6.41
C SER A 16 -11.12 14.54 5.48
N THR A 17 -9.86 14.80 5.82
CA THR A 17 -8.92 15.39 4.87
C THR A 17 -8.13 14.25 4.26
N SER A 18 -8.65 13.71 3.18
CA SER A 18 -7.88 12.96 2.19
C SER A 18 -6.57 13.68 1.87
N VAL A 19 -5.51 12.93 1.55
CA VAL A 19 -4.22 13.49 1.14
C VAL A 19 -4.47 14.52 0.04
N ASP A 20 -4.15 15.79 0.30
CA ASP A 20 -4.33 16.87 -0.67
C ASP A 20 -3.73 16.45 -2.02
N ALA A 21 -4.50 16.56 -3.10
CA ALA A 21 -4.07 16.22 -4.45
C ALA A 21 -2.73 16.91 -4.82
N GLN A 22 -2.46 18.10 -4.27
CA GLN A 22 -1.18 18.77 -4.47
C GLN A 22 -0.01 18.04 -3.79
N VAL A 23 -0.22 17.44 -2.62
CA VAL A 23 0.78 16.64 -1.92
C VAL A 23 1.11 15.39 -2.73
N LEU A 24 0.09 14.70 -3.24
CA LEU A 24 0.28 13.52 -4.09
C LEU A 24 1.05 13.86 -5.39
N ILE A 25 0.73 14.99 -6.03
CA ILE A 25 1.47 15.48 -7.21
C ILE A 25 2.94 15.75 -6.86
N LYS A 26 3.22 16.39 -5.72
CA LYS A 26 4.58 16.67 -5.26
C LYS A 26 5.36 15.37 -5.00
N ILE A 27 4.74 14.41 -4.30
CA ILE A 27 5.34 13.10 -4.03
C ILE A 27 5.65 12.37 -5.34
N LYS A 28 4.67 12.26 -6.26
CA LYS A 28 4.89 11.65 -7.58
C LYS A 28 6.06 12.31 -8.32
N ARG A 29 6.14 13.65 -8.32
CA ARG A 29 7.27 14.37 -8.92
C ARG A 29 8.62 14.08 -8.24
N MET A 30 8.66 14.03 -6.92
CA MET A 30 9.87 13.69 -6.16
C MET A 30 10.34 12.26 -6.43
N MET A 31 9.40 11.35 -6.67
CA MET A 31 9.67 9.95 -7.01
C MET A 31 9.96 9.75 -8.50
N LEU A 32 9.95 10.82 -9.30
CA LEU A 32 10.06 10.76 -10.77
C LEU A 32 9.00 9.84 -11.38
N PHE A 33 7.80 9.82 -10.78
CA PHE A 33 6.64 9.08 -11.26
C PHE A 33 5.95 9.90 -12.34
N THR A 34 6.01 9.40 -13.57
CA THR A 34 5.54 10.07 -14.79
C THR A 34 4.29 9.41 -15.34
N GLN A 35 3.71 10.00 -16.39
CA GLN A 35 2.60 9.40 -17.13
C GLN A 35 2.99 8.09 -17.83
N GLU A 36 4.25 7.98 -18.26
CA GLU A 36 4.81 6.75 -18.85
C GLU A 36 4.85 5.63 -17.80
N ASP A 37 5.27 5.93 -16.57
CA ASP A 37 5.20 4.96 -15.46
C ASP A 37 3.76 4.49 -15.22
N GLU A 38 2.74 5.37 -15.35
CA GLU A 38 1.35 4.95 -15.21
C GLU A 38 0.90 3.98 -16.32
N GLN A 39 1.41 4.15 -17.54
CA GLN A 39 1.13 3.23 -18.66
C GLN A 39 1.77 1.86 -18.39
N TYR A 40 3.06 1.82 -18.05
CA TYR A 40 3.74 0.58 -17.74
C TYR A 40 3.24 -0.09 -16.46
N LEU A 41 2.75 0.68 -15.47
CA LEU A 41 2.10 0.11 -14.29
C LEU A 41 0.79 -0.62 -14.66
N THR A 42 0.06 -0.12 -15.65
CA THR A 42 -1.16 -0.78 -16.15
C THR A 42 -0.79 -2.12 -16.80
N MET A 43 0.25 -2.13 -17.62
CA MET A 43 0.76 -3.34 -18.28
C MET A 43 1.28 -4.35 -17.25
N ALA A 44 2.12 -3.91 -16.32
CA ALA A 44 2.61 -4.72 -15.20
C ALA A 44 1.44 -5.29 -14.41
N GLY A 45 0.41 -4.49 -14.17
CA GLY A 45 -0.80 -4.90 -13.47
C GLY A 45 -1.61 -6.00 -14.14
N ALA A 46 -1.77 -5.91 -15.46
CA ALA A 46 -2.43 -6.95 -16.24
C ALA A 46 -1.67 -8.29 -16.15
N ILE A 47 -0.35 -8.24 -16.00
CA ILE A 47 0.50 -9.41 -15.77
C ILE A 47 0.40 -9.90 -14.33
N LEU A 48 0.51 -9.00 -13.34
CA LEU A 48 0.64 -9.36 -11.93
C LEU A 48 -0.68 -9.74 -11.26
N ALA A 49 -1.81 -9.11 -11.62
CA ALA A 49 -3.09 -9.31 -10.95
C ALA A 49 -3.60 -10.77 -10.99
N PRO A 50 -3.50 -11.52 -12.11
CA PRO A 50 -3.81 -12.95 -12.14
C PRO A 50 -2.94 -13.79 -11.19
N HIS A 51 -1.72 -13.32 -10.90
CA HIS A 51 -0.72 -14.03 -10.08
C HIS A 51 -0.58 -13.47 -8.66
N ALA A 52 -1.49 -12.58 -8.22
CA ALA A 52 -1.37 -11.88 -6.94
C ALA A 52 -1.16 -12.81 -5.74
N GLU A 53 -1.85 -13.95 -5.69
CA GLU A 53 -1.70 -14.92 -4.61
C GLU A 53 -0.36 -15.66 -4.65
N GLU A 54 0.18 -15.94 -5.84
CA GLU A 54 1.49 -16.56 -5.99
C GLU A 54 2.62 -15.59 -5.65
N ILE A 55 2.48 -14.32 -6.03
CA ILE A 55 3.38 -13.23 -5.63
C ILE A 55 3.43 -13.13 -4.10
N LEU A 56 2.26 -13.13 -3.44
CA LEU A 56 2.17 -13.09 -1.98
C LEU A 56 2.85 -14.32 -1.35
N ASN A 57 2.64 -15.51 -1.92
CA ASN A 57 3.29 -16.74 -1.45
C ASN A 57 4.82 -16.67 -1.55
N ARG A 58 5.36 -16.22 -2.69
CA ARG A 58 6.80 -16.07 -2.91
C ARG A 58 7.42 -15.08 -1.95
N TRP A 59 6.75 -13.95 -1.73
CA TRP A 59 7.16 -12.97 -0.73
C TRP A 59 7.17 -13.58 0.67
N TYR A 60 6.06 -14.21 1.07
CA TYR A 60 5.89 -14.78 2.40
C TYR A 60 6.91 -15.89 2.69
N GLU A 61 7.15 -16.79 1.73
CA GLU A 61 8.16 -17.83 1.82
C GLU A 61 9.57 -17.25 2.02
N ARG A 62 9.92 -16.18 1.27
CA ARG A 62 11.21 -15.50 1.43
C ARG A 62 11.39 -14.87 2.81
N ILE A 63 10.31 -14.36 3.39
CA ILE A 63 10.30 -13.77 4.73
C ILE A 63 10.45 -14.86 5.81
N VAL A 64 9.69 -15.95 5.70
CA VAL A 64 9.75 -17.08 6.64
C VAL A 64 11.10 -17.80 6.60
N ASN A 65 11.73 -17.92 5.43
CA ASN A 65 13.05 -18.54 5.29
C ASN A 65 14.21 -17.64 5.77
N ASN A 66 13.93 -16.41 6.20
CA ASN A 66 14.91 -15.52 6.80
C ASN A 66 14.81 -15.59 8.33
N ASN A 67 15.85 -16.10 8.98
CA ASN A 67 15.87 -16.35 10.43
C ASN A 67 15.32 -15.19 11.28
N TYR A 68 15.70 -13.95 10.99
CA TYR A 68 15.23 -12.80 11.77
C TYR A 68 13.81 -12.35 11.38
N LEU A 69 13.46 -12.39 10.10
CA LEU A 69 12.15 -11.93 9.64
C LEU A 69 11.03 -12.93 9.93
N SER A 70 11.37 -14.23 10.02
CA SER A 70 10.44 -15.30 10.36
C SER A 70 9.69 -15.05 11.68
N HIS A 71 10.33 -14.36 12.63
CA HIS A 71 9.73 -14.03 13.93
C HIS A 71 8.40 -13.28 13.81
N TYR A 72 8.23 -12.44 12.78
CA TYR A 72 7.03 -11.63 12.57
C TYR A 72 5.90 -12.39 11.87
N PHE A 73 6.18 -13.56 11.29
CA PHE A 73 5.25 -14.33 10.46
C PHE A 73 5.16 -15.79 10.91
N THR A 74 5.59 -16.09 12.13
CA THR A 74 5.48 -17.41 12.73
C THR A 74 4.60 -17.37 13.96
N ASN A 75 3.76 -18.39 14.10
CA ASN A 75 2.96 -18.66 15.27
C ASN A 75 3.38 -20.03 15.83
N SER A 76 3.75 -20.07 17.12
CA SER A 76 4.16 -21.30 17.80
C SER A 76 5.31 -22.06 17.09
N GLY A 77 6.26 -21.32 16.50
CA GLY A 77 7.43 -21.87 15.83
C GLY A 77 7.19 -22.39 14.40
N SER A 78 5.98 -22.19 13.85
CA SER A 78 5.64 -22.53 12.46
C SER A 78 5.10 -21.30 11.72
N PRO A 79 5.13 -21.27 10.37
CA PRO A 79 4.57 -20.14 9.62
C PRO A 79 3.07 -19.94 9.92
N ASP A 80 2.66 -18.70 10.12
CA ASP A 80 1.26 -18.34 10.40
C ASP A 80 0.44 -18.31 9.10
N LEU A 81 -0.06 -19.48 8.72
CA LEU A 81 -0.85 -19.66 7.49
C LEU A 81 -2.22 -19.00 7.57
N ASP A 82 -2.80 -18.86 8.76
CA ASP A 82 -4.09 -18.19 8.93
C ASP A 82 -3.96 -16.68 8.67
N TYR A 83 -2.88 -16.07 9.18
CA TYR A 83 -2.52 -14.69 8.84
C TYR A 83 -2.29 -14.51 7.34
N LEU A 84 -1.52 -15.42 6.70
CA LEU A 84 -1.31 -15.40 5.25
C LEU A 84 -2.63 -15.48 4.47
N ASN A 85 -3.53 -16.38 4.86
CA ASN A 85 -4.83 -16.54 4.20
C ASN A 85 -5.73 -15.32 4.38
N GLY A 86 -5.67 -14.65 5.54
CA GLY A 86 -6.33 -13.36 5.77
C GLY A 86 -5.78 -12.24 4.88
N LEU A 87 -4.49 -12.25 4.56
CA LEU A 87 -3.86 -11.23 3.69
C LEU A 87 -4.21 -11.38 2.21
N ARG A 88 -4.42 -12.60 1.70
CA ARG A 88 -4.69 -12.89 0.28
C ARG A 88 -5.73 -11.97 -0.37
N PRO A 89 -6.97 -11.83 0.14
CA PRO A 89 -7.99 -11.02 -0.51
C PRO A 89 -7.61 -9.53 -0.54
N HIS A 90 -6.94 -9.04 0.50
CA HIS A 90 -6.48 -7.65 0.58
C HIS A 90 -5.34 -7.38 -0.40
N PHE A 91 -4.37 -8.28 -0.49
CA PHE A 91 -3.24 -8.15 -1.40
C PHE A 91 -3.69 -8.19 -2.86
N LYS A 92 -4.62 -9.10 -3.20
CA LYS A 92 -5.23 -9.16 -4.53
C LYS A 92 -5.99 -7.88 -4.86
N ALA A 93 -6.85 -7.41 -3.94
CA ALA A 93 -7.58 -6.17 -4.14
C ALA A 93 -6.64 -4.96 -4.30
N TRP A 94 -5.53 -4.91 -3.56
CA TRP A 94 -4.52 -3.87 -3.67
C TRP A 94 -3.82 -3.87 -5.02
N ILE A 95 -3.32 -5.02 -5.51
CA ILE A 95 -2.71 -5.11 -6.86
C ILE A 95 -3.74 -4.71 -7.92
N THR A 96 -4.95 -5.25 -7.87
CA THR A 96 -5.99 -4.90 -8.83
C THR A 96 -6.27 -3.40 -8.81
N ALA A 97 -6.37 -2.79 -7.64
CA ALA A 97 -6.66 -1.37 -7.52
C ALA A 97 -5.51 -0.45 -7.93
N LEU A 98 -4.26 -0.85 -7.72
CA LEU A 98 -3.09 -0.13 -8.24
C LEU A 98 -3.03 -0.11 -9.78
N CYS A 99 -3.66 -1.09 -10.40
CA CYS A 99 -3.51 -1.38 -11.82
C CYS A 99 -4.78 -1.12 -12.65
N ASP A 100 -5.96 -1.04 -12.01
CA ASP A 100 -7.24 -0.75 -12.63
C ASP A 100 -7.39 0.77 -12.83
N ARG A 101 -7.05 1.22 -14.05
CA ARG A 101 -7.20 2.61 -14.52
C ARG A 101 -8.53 2.85 -15.22
N GLY A 102 -9.65 2.44 -14.65
CA GLY A 102 -10.93 2.97 -15.10
C GLY A 102 -10.97 4.49 -14.93
N ASP A 103 -10.55 5.24 -15.96
CA ASP A 103 -10.26 6.68 -16.01
C ASP A 103 -9.18 7.18 -15.03
N SER A 104 -8.25 7.98 -15.57
CA SER A 104 -7.13 8.65 -14.87
C SER A 104 -7.54 9.53 -13.68
N HIS A 105 -8.83 9.67 -13.42
CA HIS A 105 -9.42 10.33 -12.25
C HIS A 105 -9.41 9.48 -10.97
N ARG A 106 -9.10 8.17 -11.04
CA ARG A 106 -9.31 7.23 -9.94
C ARG A 106 -8.20 7.03 -8.93
N TRP A 107 -7.03 7.64 -9.08
CA TRP A 107 -6.04 7.60 -7.99
C TRP A 107 -6.64 8.18 -6.70
N TRP A 108 -7.34 9.32 -6.80
CA TRP A 108 -8.07 9.91 -5.68
C TRP A 108 -9.13 8.98 -5.05
N GLU A 109 -9.91 8.28 -5.88
CA GLU A 109 -10.95 7.34 -5.39
C GLU A 109 -10.33 6.08 -4.74
N PHE A 110 -9.18 5.63 -5.25
CA PHE A 110 -8.40 4.57 -4.61
C PHE A 110 -7.85 5.01 -3.26
N GLU A 111 -7.34 6.24 -3.15
CA GLU A 111 -6.90 6.86 -1.89
C GLU A 111 -8.05 6.96 -0.88
N GLU A 112 -9.22 7.46 -1.30
CA GLU A 112 -10.41 7.56 -0.44
C GLU A 112 -10.85 6.20 0.08
N ARG A 113 -10.78 5.16 -0.77
CA ARG A 113 -11.11 3.78 -0.39
C ARG A 113 -10.11 3.21 0.61
N ILE A 114 -8.80 3.42 0.43
CA ILE A 114 -7.78 2.99 1.40
C ILE A 114 -7.97 3.73 2.73
N ALA A 115 -8.11 5.06 2.69
CA ALA A 115 -8.32 5.89 3.88
C ALA A 115 -9.58 5.44 4.64
N ARG A 116 -10.70 5.22 3.94
CA ARG A 116 -11.93 4.71 4.53
C ARG A 116 -11.77 3.30 5.12
N GLN A 117 -11.03 2.41 4.46
CA GLN A 117 -10.78 1.06 4.97
C GLN A 117 -9.88 1.05 6.21
N LEU A 118 -8.93 1.99 6.31
CA LEU A 118 -8.12 2.22 7.50
C LEU A 118 -8.95 2.87 8.63
N GLN A 119 -9.89 3.77 8.32
CA GLN A 119 -10.82 4.38 9.28
C GLN A 119 -11.90 3.42 9.82
N LEU A 120 -12.38 2.49 8.97
CA LEU A 120 -13.36 1.46 9.35
C LEU A 120 -12.78 0.42 10.32
N ARG A 121 -11.45 0.27 10.34
CA ARG A 121 -10.77 -0.35 11.47
C ARG A 121 -10.72 0.73 12.55
N HIS A 122 -11.70 0.74 13.46
CA HIS A 122 -11.70 1.58 14.67
C HIS A 122 -10.48 1.25 15.56
N VAL A 123 -9.31 1.70 15.13
CA VAL A 123 -8.16 1.93 15.98
C VAL A 123 -8.36 3.36 16.49
N PRO A 124 -8.53 3.58 17.80
CA PRO A 124 -8.61 4.92 18.35
C PRO A 124 -7.43 5.75 17.83
N LEU A 125 -7.69 6.93 17.28
CA LEU A 125 -6.63 7.83 16.77
C LEU A 125 -5.65 8.24 17.88
N ASP A 126 -6.11 8.23 19.13
CA ASP A 126 -5.27 8.43 20.32
C ASP A 126 -4.31 7.25 20.59
N ASP A 127 -4.52 6.09 19.95
CA ASP A 127 -3.63 4.92 19.97
C ASP A 127 -2.67 4.87 18.77
N LEU A 128 -2.85 5.72 17.74
CA LEU A 128 -1.84 5.99 16.72
C LEU A 128 -0.73 6.86 17.33
N HIS A 129 -0.01 6.27 18.29
CA HIS A 129 1.27 6.80 18.76
C HIS A 129 2.13 7.13 17.54
N ALA A 130 2.98 8.18 17.66
CA ALA A 130 4.01 8.49 16.66
C ALA A 130 4.60 7.16 16.16
N ILE A 131 4.40 6.89 14.86
CA ILE A 131 4.70 5.59 14.29
C ILE A 131 6.08 5.18 14.74
N SER A 132 6.16 4.05 15.43
CA SER A 132 7.43 3.61 16.01
C SER A 132 8.50 3.63 14.91
N PRO A 133 9.69 4.21 15.16
CA PRO A 133 10.79 4.18 14.19
C PRO A 133 11.09 2.77 13.67
N VAL A 134 10.75 1.74 14.44
CA VAL A 134 10.80 0.33 14.07
C VAL A 134 9.82 -0.01 12.94
N TYR A 135 8.56 0.45 13.02
CA TYR A 135 7.55 0.27 11.97
C TYR A 135 7.96 0.99 10.67
N LEU A 136 8.47 2.22 10.78
CA LEU A 136 9.00 2.97 9.63
C LEU A 136 10.11 2.19 8.91
N ARG A 137 11.07 1.66 9.67
CA ARG A 137 12.18 0.86 9.13
C ARG A 137 11.69 -0.39 8.40
N TYR A 138 10.75 -1.13 8.97
CA TYR A 138 10.26 -2.35 8.33
C TYR A 138 9.39 -2.07 7.11
N MET A 139 8.48 -1.10 7.19
CA MET A 139 7.58 -0.78 6.07
C MET A 139 8.37 -0.28 4.85
N THR A 140 9.34 0.60 5.06
CA THR A 140 10.23 1.06 3.98
C THR A 140 11.10 -0.07 3.42
N THR A 141 11.54 -1.02 4.26
CA THR A 141 12.32 -2.17 3.81
C THR A 141 11.48 -3.18 3.01
N PHE A 142 10.17 -3.30 3.27
CA PHE A 142 9.30 -4.23 2.55
C PHE A 142 9.04 -3.86 1.08
N VAL A 143 9.30 -2.61 0.70
CA VAL A 143 9.14 -2.14 -0.68
C VAL A 143 9.89 -3.02 -1.68
N PHE A 144 11.18 -3.28 -1.43
CA PHE A 144 12.00 -4.08 -2.33
C PHE A 144 11.56 -5.55 -2.46
N PRO A 145 11.39 -6.34 -1.38
CA PRO A 145 11.02 -7.74 -1.52
C PRO A 145 9.62 -7.93 -2.13
N VAL A 146 8.66 -7.01 -1.91
CA VAL A 146 7.37 -7.05 -2.60
C VAL A 146 7.54 -6.76 -4.09
N SER A 147 8.39 -5.79 -4.43
CA SER A 147 8.69 -5.46 -5.83
C SER A 147 9.34 -6.64 -6.55
N GLU A 148 10.33 -7.27 -5.93
CA GLU A 148 11.04 -8.43 -6.45
C GLU A 148 10.16 -9.69 -6.54
N ALA A 149 9.15 -9.85 -5.69
CA ALA A 149 8.24 -10.99 -5.77
C ALA A 149 7.41 -11.01 -7.08
N GLY A 150 7.14 -9.84 -7.66
CA GLY A 150 6.49 -9.70 -8.97
C GLY A 150 7.43 -9.91 -10.16
N ARG A 151 8.75 -9.85 -9.93
CA ARG A 151 9.76 -9.76 -11.00
C ARG A 151 9.67 -10.91 -12.01
N TYR A 152 9.55 -12.13 -11.49
CA TYR A 152 9.46 -13.35 -12.30
C TYR A 152 8.34 -13.26 -13.35
N PHE A 153 7.16 -12.76 -12.97
CA PHE A 153 6.01 -12.70 -13.87
C PHE A 153 6.20 -11.67 -14.98
N ILE A 154 6.77 -10.51 -14.65
CA ILE A 154 7.06 -9.47 -15.64
C ILE A 154 8.14 -9.97 -16.62
N ASP A 155 9.20 -10.59 -16.13
CA ASP A 155 10.30 -11.11 -16.97
C ASP A 155 9.84 -12.21 -17.95
N HIS A 156 8.78 -12.96 -17.61
CA HIS A 156 8.25 -14.07 -18.42
C HIS A 156 6.98 -13.72 -19.20
N ALA A 157 6.57 -12.46 -19.22
CA ALA A 157 5.38 -12.00 -19.95
C ALA A 157 5.59 -11.84 -21.47
N GLY A 158 6.83 -11.96 -21.96
CA GLY A 158 7.15 -11.96 -23.39
C GLY A 158 7.31 -10.58 -24.04
N TYR A 159 7.44 -9.53 -23.23
CA TYR A 159 7.77 -8.17 -23.68
C TYR A 159 9.27 -8.00 -23.95
N ASP A 160 9.66 -6.94 -24.66
CA ASP A 160 11.07 -6.65 -24.87
C ASP A 160 11.78 -6.17 -23.59
N ALA A 161 13.11 -6.07 -23.65
CA ALA A 161 13.92 -5.70 -22.48
C ALA A 161 13.65 -4.27 -21.98
N THR A 162 13.27 -3.36 -22.88
CA THR A 162 12.99 -1.95 -22.55
C THR A 162 11.65 -1.85 -21.83
N GLU A 163 10.61 -2.48 -22.38
CA GLU A 163 9.27 -2.53 -21.79
C GLU A 163 9.30 -3.28 -20.45
N THR A 164 10.02 -4.39 -20.37
CA THR A 164 10.24 -5.16 -19.14
C THR A 164 10.88 -4.28 -18.05
N ALA A 165 11.96 -3.57 -18.39
CA ALA A 165 12.61 -2.67 -17.44
C ALA A 165 11.69 -1.53 -16.98
N ALA A 166 10.89 -0.97 -17.89
CA ALA A 166 9.94 0.10 -17.56
C ALA A 166 8.81 -0.39 -16.64
N MET A 167 8.28 -1.61 -16.88
CA MET A 167 7.31 -2.25 -15.99
C MET A 167 7.86 -2.49 -14.58
N HIS A 168 9.11 -2.97 -14.46
CA HIS A 168 9.76 -3.12 -13.15
C HIS A 168 9.89 -1.79 -12.41
N GLN A 169 10.30 -0.72 -13.10
CA GLN A 169 10.42 0.61 -12.49
C GLN A 169 9.06 1.15 -12.05
N ALA A 170 8.05 1.07 -12.92
CA ALA A 170 6.69 1.52 -12.63
C ALA A 170 6.11 0.77 -11.42
N TRP A 171 6.29 -0.56 -11.37
CA TRP A 171 5.89 -1.40 -10.25
C TRP A 171 6.59 -0.99 -8.96
N PHE A 172 7.93 -0.87 -8.98
CA PHE A 172 8.71 -0.46 -7.81
C PHE A 172 8.28 0.91 -7.26
N LYS A 173 8.04 1.89 -8.15
CA LYS A 173 7.52 3.21 -7.77
C LYS A 173 6.13 3.11 -7.14
N ALA A 174 5.23 2.29 -7.68
CA ALA A 174 3.88 2.12 -7.14
C ALA A 174 3.86 1.45 -5.75
N VAL A 175 4.72 0.44 -5.54
CA VAL A 175 4.89 -0.20 -4.22
C VAL A 175 5.48 0.80 -3.22
N SER A 176 6.48 1.59 -3.64
CA SER A 176 7.09 2.63 -2.82
C SER A 176 6.06 3.69 -2.39
N LEU A 177 5.23 4.15 -3.34
CA LEU A 177 4.16 5.10 -3.08
C LEU A 177 3.14 4.54 -2.09
N SER A 178 2.72 3.28 -2.26
CA SER A 178 1.81 2.61 -1.33
C SER A 178 2.37 2.58 0.10
N ALA A 179 3.63 2.15 0.24
CA ALA A 179 4.29 2.08 1.54
C ALA A 179 4.41 3.45 2.21
N LEU A 180 4.75 4.50 1.44
CA LEU A 180 4.82 5.87 1.94
C LEU A 180 3.46 6.35 2.48
N LEU A 181 2.38 6.08 1.74
CA LEU A 181 1.03 6.49 2.13
C LEU A 181 0.52 5.72 3.36
N TRP A 182 0.88 4.44 3.51
CA TRP A 182 0.55 3.67 4.72
C TRP A 182 1.33 4.12 5.95
N ILE A 183 2.50 4.72 5.75
CA ILE A 183 3.27 5.34 6.83
C ILE A 183 2.64 6.68 7.23
N TYR A 184 1.97 7.42 6.34
CA TYR A 184 1.36 8.71 6.70
C TYR A 184 -0.09 8.77 6.23
N PRO A 185 -1.01 8.02 6.87
CA PRO A 185 -2.38 7.86 6.38
C PRO A 185 -3.21 9.15 6.40
N GLU A 186 -2.85 10.14 7.22
CA GLU A 186 -3.67 11.35 7.46
C GLU A 186 -3.06 12.66 6.95
N GLY A 187 -2.08 12.61 6.05
CA GLY A 187 -1.47 13.84 5.51
C GLY A 187 -0.85 14.73 6.59
N GLN A 188 -0.42 14.13 7.72
CA GLN A 188 0.28 14.85 8.78
C GLN A 188 1.42 15.66 8.15
N PRO A 189 1.57 16.94 8.52
CA PRO A 189 2.66 17.75 8.02
C PRO A 189 3.97 17.02 8.33
N ALA A 190 4.79 16.86 7.29
CA ALA A 190 6.12 16.32 7.47
C ALA A 190 6.82 17.15 8.55
N PRO A 191 7.57 16.52 9.47
CA PRO A 191 8.24 17.24 10.56
C PRO A 191 9.41 18.13 10.08
N PHE A 192 9.52 18.35 8.76
CA PHE A 192 10.56 19.10 8.08
C PHE A 192 9.96 20.04 7.04
#